data_AF-A0A9P4M5R9-F1
#
_entry.id   AF-A0A9P4M5R9-F1
#
_cell.length_a   1.000
_cell.length_b   1.000
_cell.length_c   1.000
_cell.angle_alpha   90.00
_cell.angle_beta   90.00
_cell.angle_gamma   90.00
#
_symmetry.space_group_name_H-M   'P 1'
#
loop_
_entity.id
_entity.type
_entity.pdbx_description
1 polymer ?
#
loop_
_entity_poly.entity_id
_entity_poly.type
_entity_poly.pdbx_seq_one_letter_code
_entity_poly.pdbx_strand_id
1 'polypeptide(L)'
;MARPLLFCIADEAKPFARKLLHARDPRNFYLADSRACPSERPRLKTELKDDETLETDFIGASEEDCQQWSLEMGPQVKFIEYDIIAIADARSAKDDILSLQYYPLFEEPVEYEKFGPLPPRLNVGNNFRIDYKDAFKSPST
;
A
#
# COMPACT_ATOMS: atom_id res chain seq x y z
N MET A 1 -12.66 -4.55 9.09
CA MET A 1 -11.20 -4.61 9.06
C MET A 1 -10.67 -3.33 8.44
N ALA A 2 -9.56 -2.82 8.96
CA ALA A 2 -8.79 -1.78 8.29
C ALA A 2 -8.07 -2.40 7.07
N ARG A 3 -7.63 -1.57 6.12
CA ARG A 3 -6.91 -2.02 4.93
C ARG A 3 -5.78 -1.06 4.59
N PRO A 4 -4.66 -1.56 4.05
CA PRO A 4 -3.60 -0.71 3.53
C PRO A 4 -4.08 0.14 2.35
N LEU A 5 -3.41 1.26 2.16
CA LEU A 5 -3.59 2.12 0.99
C LEU A 5 -2.74 1.64 -0.17
N LEU A 6 -3.29 1.73 -1.38
CA LEU A 6 -2.56 1.59 -2.64
C LEU A 6 -2.34 2.96 -3.25
N PHE A 7 -1.08 3.35 -3.36
CA PHE A 7 -0.62 4.53 -4.07
C PHE A 7 -0.16 4.14 -5.47
N CYS A 8 -0.57 4.90 -6.48
CA CYS A 8 0.00 4.82 -7.82
C CYS A 8 0.80 6.10 -8.06
N ILE A 9 2.12 5.97 -8.15
CA ILE A 9 3.04 7.12 -8.19
C ILE A 9 3.62 7.39 -9.57
N ALA A 10 3.35 6.52 -10.55
CA ALA A 10 3.83 6.65 -11.91
C ALA A 10 2.71 6.37 -12.91
N ASP A 11 2.64 7.15 -13.99
CA ASP A 11 1.61 6.99 -15.02
C ASP A 11 1.67 5.60 -15.67
N GLU A 12 2.87 5.08 -15.90
CA GLU A 12 3.08 3.75 -16.49
C GLU A 12 2.58 2.62 -15.57
N ALA A 13 2.43 2.89 -14.27
CA ALA A 13 1.96 1.93 -13.28
C ALA A 13 0.43 1.81 -13.21
N LYS A 14 -0.32 2.71 -13.86
CA LYS A 14 -1.80 2.70 -13.85
C LYS A 14 -2.41 1.35 -14.27
N PRO A 15 -1.94 0.66 -15.33
CA PRO A 15 -2.46 -0.65 -15.70
C PRO A 15 -2.21 -1.71 -14.61
N PHE A 16 -1.06 -1.65 -13.95
CA PHE A 16 -0.72 -2.55 -12.85
C PHE A 16 -1.56 -2.27 -11.60
N ALA A 17 -1.73 -1.00 -11.21
CA ALA A 17 -2.61 -0.61 -10.10
C ALA A 17 -4.06 -1.05 -10.34
N ARG A 18 -4.57 -0.90 -11.56
CA ARG A 18 -5.87 -1.46 -11.95
C ARG A 18 -5.91 -2.98 -11.75
N LYS A 19 -4.90 -3.70 -12.27
CA LYS A 19 -4.80 -5.16 -12.12
C LYS A 19 -4.80 -5.60 -10.65
N LEU A 20 -4.17 -4.84 -9.75
CA LEU A 20 -4.19 -5.08 -8.30
C LEU A 20 -5.58 -4.92 -7.70
N LEU A 21 -6.30 -3.85 -8.04
CA LEU A 21 -7.66 -3.60 -7.55
C LEU A 21 -8.65 -4.69 -8.02
N HIS A 22 -8.47 -5.21 -9.23
CA HIS A 22 -9.26 -6.33 -9.75
C HIS A 22 -8.72 -7.72 -9.38
N ALA A 23 -7.63 -7.81 -8.62
CA ALA A 23 -7.09 -9.09 -8.19
C ALA A 23 -8.11 -9.83 -7.31
N ARG A 24 -8.00 -11.16 -7.29
CA ARG A 24 -9.02 -12.13 -6.80
C ARG A 24 -9.61 -11.85 -5.41
N ASP A 25 -8.96 -11.08 -4.56
CA ASP A 25 -9.59 -10.54 -3.35
C ASP A 25 -9.69 -9.00 -3.43
N PRO A 26 -10.85 -8.45 -3.83
CA PRO A 26 -11.09 -7.01 -3.95
C PRO A 26 -11.11 -6.26 -2.60
N ARG A 27 -10.66 -6.92 -1.52
CA ARG A 27 -10.67 -6.41 -0.15
C ARG A 27 -9.30 -6.06 0.40
N ASN A 28 -8.27 -6.01 -0.43
CA ASN A 28 -6.89 -5.90 0.04
C ASN A 28 -6.40 -4.47 0.19
N PHE A 29 -6.81 -3.57 -0.71
CA PHE A 29 -6.33 -2.19 -0.69
C PHE A 29 -7.47 -1.19 -0.89
N TYR A 30 -7.24 0.01 -0.38
CA TYR A 30 -7.98 1.21 -0.77
C TYR A 30 -7.11 2.05 -1.70
N LEU A 31 -7.62 2.43 -2.87
CA LEU A 31 -6.90 3.35 -3.76
C LEU A 31 -6.82 4.73 -3.11
N ALA A 32 -5.60 5.27 -3.00
CA ALA A 32 -5.36 6.66 -2.66
C ALA A 32 -5.44 7.51 -3.94
N ASP A 33 -6.63 8.03 -4.23
CA ASP A 33 -6.88 8.87 -5.41
C ASP A 33 -6.73 10.37 -5.11
N SER A 34 -6.89 10.81 -3.86
CA SER A 34 -6.73 12.21 -3.48
C SER A 34 -5.87 12.42 -2.24
N ARG A 35 -5.20 13.58 -2.18
CA ARG A 35 -4.49 14.06 -0.97
C ARG A 35 -5.42 14.51 0.15
N ALA A 36 -6.72 14.64 -0.11
CA ALA A 36 -7.70 14.94 0.92
C ALA A 36 -7.92 13.73 1.83
N CYS A 37 -7.89 13.94 3.16
CA CYS A 37 -8.17 12.86 4.11
C CYS A 37 -9.59 12.32 3.87
N PRO A 38 -9.75 11.01 3.61
CA PRO A 38 -11.07 10.42 3.45
C PRO A 38 -11.79 10.44 4.80
N SER A 39 -12.96 11.07 4.87
CA SER A 39 -13.76 11.10 6.10
C SER A 39 -14.55 9.80 6.33
N GLU A 40 -14.82 9.03 5.27
CA GLU A 40 -15.66 7.84 5.31
C GLU A 40 -15.20 6.75 4.33
N ARG A 41 -15.44 5.48 4.68
CA ARG A 41 -15.10 4.29 3.87
C ARG A 41 -15.60 4.31 2.42
N PRO A 42 -16.84 4.74 2.10
CA PRO A 42 -17.37 4.65 0.74
C PRO A 42 -16.64 5.54 -0.27
N ARG A 43 -15.81 6.49 0.21
CA ARG A 43 -15.06 7.38 -0.67
C ARG A 43 -13.80 6.74 -1.25
N LEU A 44 -13.30 5.66 -0.65
CA LEU A 44 -12.11 4.99 -1.14
C LEU A 44 -12.48 3.87 -2.10
N LYS A 45 -11.93 3.93 -3.31
CA LYS A 45 -12.20 2.95 -4.37
C LYS A 45 -11.45 1.65 -4.06
N THR A 46 -12.15 0.54 -4.20
CA THR A 46 -11.57 -0.83 -4.12
C THR A 46 -11.54 -1.53 -5.46
N GLU A 47 -12.22 -0.96 -6.46
CA GLU A 47 -12.28 -1.40 -7.84
C GLU A 47 -12.44 -0.17 -8.74
N LEU A 48 -12.05 -0.30 -10.01
CA LEU A 48 -12.29 0.70 -11.04
C LEU A 48 -13.19 0.07 -12.11
N LYS A 49 -14.07 0.82 -12.75
CA LYS A 49 -14.82 0.26 -13.90
C LYS A 49 -13.90 0.02 -15.09
N ASP A 50 -14.24 -0.90 -15.99
CA ASP A 50 -13.39 -1.26 -17.15
C ASP A 50 -13.04 -0.05 -18.04
N ASP A 51 -13.93 0.94 -18.10
CA ASP A 51 -13.83 2.18 -18.87
C ASP A 51 -13.34 3.38 -18.04
N GLU A 52 -13.18 3.23 -16.73
CA GLU A 52 -12.73 4.31 -15.85
C GLU A 52 -11.23 4.59 -16.04
N THR A 53 -10.79 5.85 -16.01
CA THR A 53 -9.35 6.14 -15.98
C THR A 53 -8.90 6.23 -14.52
N LEU A 54 -7.78 5.60 -14.17
CA LEU A 54 -7.18 5.77 -12.84
C LEU A 54 -6.59 7.18 -12.78
N GLU A 55 -7.25 8.06 -12.04
CA GLU A 55 -6.78 9.40 -11.70
C GLU A 55 -6.34 9.40 -10.22
N THR A 56 -5.18 9.98 -9.95
CA THR A 56 -4.64 10.08 -8.59
C THR A 56 -3.74 11.31 -8.44
N ASP A 57 -3.85 12.00 -7.31
CA ASP A 57 -3.01 13.15 -6.93
C ASP A 57 -1.58 12.76 -6.51
N PHE A 58 -1.26 11.46 -6.54
CA PHE A 58 0.03 10.91 -6.10
C PHE A 58 0.98 10.58 -7.26
N ILE A 59 0.59 10.83 -8.52
CA ILE A 59 1.53 10.74 -9.65
C ILE A 59 2.71 11.69 -9.42
N GLY A 60 3.92 11.16 -9.50
CA GLY A 60 5.17 11.89 -9.24
C GLY A 60 5.52 12.04 -7.75
N ALA A 61 4.72 11.52 -6.82
CA ALA A 61 5.08 11.50 -5.40
C ALA A 61 6.23 10.51 -5.14
N SER A 62 7.03 10.79 -4.11
CA SER A 62 8.01 9.83 -3.61
C SER A 62 7.36 8.79 -2.68
N GLU A 63 8.05 7.67 -2.45
CA GLU A 63 7.61 6.66 -1.48
C GLU A 63 7.49 7.26 -0.07
N GLU A 64 8.44 8.12 0.31
CA GLU A 64 8.44 8.85 1.59
C GLU A 64 7.26 9.80 1.73
N ASP A 65 6.87 10.51 0.65
CA ASP A 65 5.68 11.38 0.67
C ASP A 65 4.40 10.57 0.92
N CYS A 66 4.25 9.42 0.26
CA CYS A 66 3.10 8.53 0.45
C CYS A 66 3.05 7.96 1.87
N GLN A 67 4.21 7.61 2.43
CA GLN A 67 4.34 7.15 3.81
C GLN A 67 3.93 8.22 4.81
N GLN A 68 4.53 9.41 4.69
CA GLN A 68 4.28 10.52 5.60
C GLN A 68 2.81 10.91 5.56
N TRP A 69 2.23 11.01 4.36
CA TRP A 69 0.80 11.27 4.21
C TRP A 69 -0.06 10.20 4.89
N SER A 70 0.29 8.91 4.75
CA SER A 70 -0.45 7.82 5.38
C SER A 70 -0.37 7.87 6.90
N LEU A 71 0.80 8.18 7.47
CA LEU A 71 1.00 8.33 8.91
C LEU A 71 0.25 9.55 9.49
N GLU A 72 0.12 10.63 8.72
CA GLU A 72 -0.62 11.83 9.13
C GLU A 72 -2.13 11.64 9.07
N MET A 73 -2.62 10.94 8.05
CA MET A 73 -4.07 10.81 7.78
C MET A 73 -4.66 9.55 8.42
N GLY A 74 -3.90 8.46 8.48
CA GLY A 74 -4.31 7.17 9.01
C GLY A 74 -4.90 7.21 10.42
N PRO A 75 -4.23 7.82 11.42
CA PRO A 75 -4.75 7.91 12.79
C PRO A 75 -6.09 8.64 12.90
N GLN A 76 -6.46 9.44 11.90
CA GLN A 76 -7.73 10.16 11.87
C GLN A 76 -8.91 9.23 11.56
N VAL A 77 -8.66 8.05 10.98
CA VAL A 77 -9.70 7.11 10.53
C VAL A 77 -9.41 5.64 10.87
N LYS A 78 -10.38 4.97 11.51
CA LYS A 78 -10.22 3.58 12.01
C LYS A 78 -10.28 2.48 10.94
N PHE A 79 -10.35 2.84 9.66
CA PHE A 79 -10.56 1.89 8.56
C PHE A 79 -9.38 1.80 7.60
N ILE A 80 -8.34 2.60 7.82
CA ILE A 80 -7.09 2.54 7.08
C ILE A 80 -6.04 1.92 7.99
N GLU A 81 -5.30 0.97 7.43
CA GLU A 81 -4.06 0.47 8.00
C GLU A 81 -2.96 1.37 7.44
N TYR A 82 -2.29 2.11 8.31
CA TYR A 82 -1.43 3.25 7.93
C TYR A 82 0.05 3.02 8.23
N ASP A 83 0.35 1.97 8.98
CA ASP A 83 1.69 1.41 9.19
C ASP A 83 2.13 0.51 8.04
N ILE A 84 1.24 0.13 7.13
CA ILE A 84 1.59 -0.55 5.87
C ILE A 84 0.93 0.11 4.66
N ILE A 85 1.72 0.35 3.61
CA ILE A 85 1.24 0.89 2.35
C ILE A 85 1.74 0.08 1.17
N ALA A 86 0.95 0.09 0.09
CA ALA A 86 1.27 -0.49 -1.19
C ALA A 86 1.56 0.62 -2.21
N ILE A 87 2.62 0.46 -2.99
CA ILE A 87 3.06 1.43 -3.98
C ILE A 87 3.21 0.72 -5.33
N ALA A 88 2.46 1.21 -6.31
CA ALA A 88 2.62 0.90 -7.72
C ALA A 88 3.49 1.99 -8.36
N ASP A 89 4.76 1.65 -8.61
CA ASP A 89 5.77 2.50 -9.23
C ASP A 89 6.02 2.11 -10.70
N ALA A 90 6.85 2.88 -11.40
CA ALA A 90 7.20 2.59 -12.81
C ALA A 90 7.89 1.22 -13.00
N ARG A 91 8.50 0.67 -11.94
CA ARG A 91 9.14 -0.63 -11.97
C ARG A 91 8.10 -1.75 -11.84
N SER A 92 7.08 -1.58 -10.99
CA SER A 92 5.95 -2.50 -10.86
C SER A 92 5.25 -2.76 -12.19
N ALA A 93 5.17 -1.75 -13.05
CA ALA A 93 4.64 -1.90 -14.41
C ALA A 93 5.48 -2.86 -15.29
N LYS A 94 6.78 -2.95 -15.03
CA LYS A 94 7.74 -3.74 -15.81
C LYS A 94 7.90 -5.16 -15.30
N ASP A 95 7.99 -5.32 -13.99
CA ASP A 95 8.29 -6.60 -13.34
C ASP A 95 7.05 -7.29 -12.75
N ASP A 96 5.87 -6.65 -12.76
CA ASP A 96 4.62 -7.17 -12.19
C ASP A 96 4.73 -7.42 -10.67
N ILE A 97 5.62 -6.67 -9.99
CA ILE A 97 5.93 -6.80 -8.57
C ILE A 97 5.42 -5.57 -7.82
N LEU A 98 4.70 -5.81 -6.72
CA LEU A 98 4.20 -4.76 -5.84
C LEU A 98 5.29 -4.34 -4.85
N SER A 99 5.46 -3.03 -4.66
CA SER A 99 6.26 -2.49 -3.57
C SER A 99 5.36 -2.33 -2.35
N LEU A 100 5.72 -2.98 -1.23
CA LEU A 100 5.09 -2.77 0.07
C LEU A 100 6.07 -2.03 0.96
N GLN A 101 5.57 -1.06 1.70
CA GLN A 101 6.36 -0.37 2.71
C GLN A 101 5.69 -0.53 4.07
N TYR A 102 6.46 -1.00 5.04
CA TYR A 102 6.03 -1.20 6.42
C TYR A 102 6.78 -0.26 7.37
N TYR A 103 6.02 0.50 8.15
CA TYR A 103 6.49 1.47 9.14
C TYR A 103 6.08 1.01 10.55
N PRO A 104 6.97 0.31 11.28
CA PRO A 104 6.68 -0.16 12.62
C PRO A 104 6.62 1.01 13.61
N LEU A 105 5.40 1.38 14.02
CA LEU A 105 5.16 2.46 14.98
C LEU A 105 5.35 2.03 16.43
N PHE A 106 4.93 0.81 16.77
CA PHE A 106 4.81 0.35 18.16
C PHE A 106 5.32 -1.08 18.38
N GLU A 107 5.87 -1.72 17.35
CA GLU A 107 6.37 -3.09 17.49
C GLU A 107 7.76 -3.08 18.13
N GLU A 108 7.90 -3.74 19.28
CA GLU A 108 9.21 -4.09 19.79
C GLU A 108 9.83 -5.10 18.81
N PRO A 109 11.10 -4.92 18.42
CA PRO A 109 11.76 -5.86 17.53
C PRO A 109 11.73 -7.27 18.12
N VAL A 110 11.20 -8.22 17.36
CA VAL A 110 11.16 -9.64 17.74
C VAL A 110 12.42 -10.31 17.24
N GLU A 111 13.16 -10.97 18.13
CA GLU A 111 14.36 -11.73 17.76
C GLU A 111 14.00 -13.02 17.02
N TYR A 112 14.56 -13.18 15.81
CA TYR A 112 14.46 -14.41 15.02
C TYR A 112 15.85 -15.03 14.84
N GLU A 113 15.97 -16.33 15.16
CA GLU A 113 17.26 -17.07 15.18
C GLU A 113 18.11 -16.91 13.92
N LYS A 114 17.49 -16.77 12.74
CA LYS A 114 18.19 -16.61 11.44
C LYS A 114 18.33 -15.17 10.96
N PHE A 115 17.50 -14.26 11.45
CA PHE A 115 17.33 -12.93 10.86
C PHE A 115 17.66 -11.79 11.85
N GLY A 116 17.88 -12.12 13.12
CA GLY A 116 18.04 -11.15 14.19
C GLY A 116 16.72 -10.44 14.53
N PRO A 117 16.77 -9.24 15.13
CA PRO A 117 15.59 -8.51 15.54
C PRO A 117 14.85 -7.95 14.31
N LEU A 118 13.56 -8.27 14.19
CA LEU A 118 12.68 -7.78 13.14
C LEU A 118 11.52 -6.97 13.74
N PRO A 119 11.22 -5.77 13.20
CA PRO A 119 11.95 -5.10 12.12
C PRO A 119 13.32 -4.58 12.60
N PRO A 120 14.34 -4.54 11.72
CA PRO A 120 15.72 -4.22 12.10
C PRO A 120 15.91 -2.77 12.54
N ARG A 121 14.95 -1.89 12.19
CA ARG A 121 14.92 -0.48 12.56
C ARG A 121 13.48 -0.05 12.77
N LEU A 122 13.26 0.69 13.85
CA LEU A 122 12.00 1.35 14.15
C LEU A 122 11.95 2.72 13.48
N ASN A 123 10.74 3.24 13.26
CA ASN A 123 10.52 4.58 12.70
C ASN A 123 11.18 4.81 11.33
N VAL A 124 11.28 3.76 10.52
CA VAL A 124 11.75 3.85 9.12
C VAL A 124 10.86 3.02 8.22
N GLY A 125 10.67 3.46 6.97
CA GLY A 125 10.01 2.67 5.95
C GLY A 125 10.86 1.48 5.52
N ASN A 126 10.42 0.28 5.89
CA ASN A 126 11.01 -0.96 5.41
C ASN A 126 10.33 -1.34 4.09
N ASN A 127 11.08 -1.28 2.99
CA ASN A 127 10.57 -1.58 1.66
C ASN A 127 10.76 -3.05 1.31
N PHE A 128 9.68 -3.68 0.83
CA PHE A 128 9.63 -5.05 0.37
C PHE A 128 9.07 -5.09 -1.04
N ARG A 129 9.61 -5.97 -1.88
CA ARG A 129 9.10 -6.20 -3.22
C ARG A 129 8.58 -7.63 -3.29
N ILE A 130 7.29 -7.76 -3.56
CA ILE A 130 6.60 -9.04 -3.53
C ILE A 130 5.83 -9.28 -4.82
N ASP A 131 5.73 -10.53 -5.25
CA ASP A 131 4.72 -10.90 -6.25
C ASP A 131 3.36 -10.53 -5.65
N TYR A 132 2.58 -9.74 -6.38
CA TYR A 132 1.30 -9.28 -5.88
C TYR A 132 0.37 -10.45 -5.54
N LYS A 133 0.53 -11.62 -6.17
CA LYS A 133 -0.22 -12.84 -5.85
C LYS A 133 0.13 -13.41 -4.47
N ASP A 134 1.37 -13.21 -4.03
CA ASP A 134 1.84 -13.64 -2.71
C ASP A 134 1.46 -12.66 -1.61
N ALA A 135 1.16 -11.40 -1.96
CA ALA A 135 0.56 -10.41 -1.05
C ALA A 135 -0.77 -10.89 -0.44
N PHE A 136 -1.40 -11.89 -1.05
CA PHE A 136 -2.73 -12.39 -0.70
C PHE A 136 -2.71 -13.74 0.02
N LYS A 137 -1.53 -14.32 0.23
CA LYS A 137 -1.41 -15.58 0.98
C LYS A 137 -1.32 -15.25 2.46
N SER A 138 -2.39 -15.53 3.20
CA SER A 138 -2.30 -15.62 4.65
C SER A 138 -1.26 -16.71 5.02
N PRO A 139 -0.49 -16.53 6.10
CA PRO A 139 0.38 -17.59 6.57
C PRO A 139 -0.51 -18.78 6.93
N SER A 140 -0.38 -19.88 6.19
CA SER A 140 -0.99 -21.15 6.53
C SER A 140 -0.45 -21.57 7.90
N THR A 141 -1.30 -21.57 8.91
CA THR A 141 -0.99 -22.14 10.22
C THR A 141 -0.90 -23.66 10.14
#